data_AF-A0A661HK13-F1
#
_entry.id   AF-A0A661HK13-F1
#
_cell.length_a   1.000
_cell.length_b   1.000
_cell.length_c   1.000
_cell.angle_alpha   90.00
_cell.angle_beta   90.00
_cell.angle_gamma   90.00
#
_symmetry.space_group_name_H-M   'P 1'
#
loop_
_entity.id
_entity.type
_entity.pdbx_description
1 polymer ?
#
loop_
_entity_poly.entity_id
_entity_poly.type
_entity_poly.pdbx_seq_one_letter_code
_entity_poly.pdbx_strand_id
1 'polypeptide(L)'
;MTAEEKRAELVLEAEELGLNFAKNISTQNLEDKIRTHKDQLALEDHNLEDDYIDEDLSDDDVIEEDFFDDEDEEVAEAKDTDNVGVVDTETAIRLRLEKEFEKRLADKAAEIRASFELNAQTDTRAGNQGLLKLKAKQKAEKLIRCIITNRNPLKQSWEGEIIAVSNDMIGMQRKFVPFSLEEGYHLPQIIVDTLKDKECTVFVNSKTKNGEKVKIGKLIKEYAIEILPPLTEKELEELGRQQAARGSIDSE
;
A
#
# COMPACT_ATOMS: atom_id res chain seq x y z
N MET A 1 -36.58 -27.84 5.71
CA MET A 1 -35.75 -27.32 6.80
C MET A 1 -36.48 -26.19 7.52
N THR A 2 -36.60 -26.32 8.83
CA THR A 2 -37.02 -25.22 9.71
C THR A 2 -35.88 -24.19 9.83
N ALA A 3 -36.20 -22.96 10.24
CA ALA A 3 -35.18 -21.92 10.44
C ALA A 3 -34.15 -22.28 11.52
N GLU A 4 -34.54 -23.15 12.45
CA GLU A 4 -33.68 -23.66 13.52
C GLU A 4 -32.71 -24.73 13.01
N GLU A 5 -33.17 -25.63 12.13
CA GLU A 5 -32.32 -26.62 11.43
C GLU A 5 -31.28 -25.94 10.55
N LYS A 6 -31.67 -24.93 9.75
CA LYS A 6 -30.72 -24.16 8.90
C LYS A 6 -29.63 -23.50 9.74
N ARG A 7 -29.99 -23.01 10.92
CA ARG A 7 -29.04 -22.37 11.81
C ARG A 7 -28.06 -23.37 12.43
N ALA A 8 -28.53 -24.55 12.83
CA ALA A 8 -27.67 -25.59 13.39
C ALA A 8 -26.63 -26.07 12.37
N GLU A 9 -27.03 -26.24 11.11
CA GLU A 9 -26.14 -26.62 10.00
C GLU A 9 -25.05 -25.57 9.77
N LEU A 10 -25.41 -24.29 9.69
CA LEU A 10 -24.44 -23.20 9.52
C LEU A 10 -23.49 -23.05 10.71
N VAL A 11 -23.91 -23.39 11.93
CA VAL A 11 -23.02 -23.35 13.10
C VAL A 11 -22.01 -24.50 13.03
N LEU A 12 -22.44 -25.69 12.64
CA LEU A 12 -21.55 -26.84 12.46
C LEU A 12 -20.53 -26.57 11.35
N GLU A 13 -20.96 -26.01 10.23
CA GLU A 13 -20.08 -25.59 9.13
C GLU A 13 -19.07 -24.50 9.56
N ALA A 14 -19.49 -23.54 10.39
CA ALA A 14 -18.59 -22.55 10.96
C ALA A 14 -17.55 -23.18 11.90
N GLU A 15 -17.95 -24.16 12.74
CA GLU A 15 -17.04 -24.88 13.62
C GLU A 15 -16.01 -25.73 12.85
N GLU A 16 -16.42 -26.38 11.75
CA GLU A 16 -15.50 -27.10 10.84
C GLU A 16 -14.46 -26.17 10.22
N LEU A 17 -14.84 -24.92 9.92
CA LEU A 17 -13.93 -23.88 9.42
C LEU A 17 -13.14 -23.16 10.54
N GLY A 18 -13.30 -23.55 11.81
CA GLY A 18 -12.60 -22.96 12.95
C GLY A 18 -13.12 -21.57 13.37
N LEU A 19 -14.30 -21.16 12.90
CA LEU A 19 -14.88 -19.84 13.14
C LEU A 19 -15.79 -19.83 14.38
N ASN A 20 -15.45 -19.00 15.36
CA ASN A 20 -16.25 -18.82 16.57
C ASN A 20 -17.16 -17.58 16.47
N PHE A 21 -18.47 -17.75 16.66
CA PHE A 21 -19.46 -16.66 16.57
C PHE A 21 -20.30 -16.50 17.83
N ALA A 22 -20.83 -15.29 18.02
CA ALA A 22 -21.76 -14.99 19.10
C ALA A 22 -23.09 -15.75 18.92
N LYS A 23 -23.64 -16.29 20.02
CA LYS A 23 -24.85 -17.13 20.04
C LYS A 23 -26.14 -16.45 19.54
N ASN A 24 -26.12 -15.16 19.25
CA ASN A 24 -27.26 -14.36 18.80
C ASN A 24 -27.12 -13.83 17.36
N ILE A 25 -26.14 -14.29 16.59
CA ILE A 25 -25.99 -13.90 15.18
C ILE A 25 -27.18 -14.40 14.35
N SER A 26 -27.68 -13.54 13.46
CA SER A 26 -28.74 -13.89 12.50
C SER A 26 -28.22 -14.88 11.46
N THR A 27 -29.09 -15.77 10.97
CA THR A 27 -28.74 -16.80 9.97
C THR A 27 -28.11 -16.23 8.69
N GLN A 28 -28.63 -15.12 8.17
CA GLN A 28 -28.08 -14.46 6.97
C GLN A 28 -26.63 -13.99 7.18
N ASN A 29 -26.35 -13.30 8.29
CA ASN A 29 -25.00 -12.84 8.60
C ASN A 29 -24.01 -14.00 8.88
N LEU A 30 -24.50 -15.15 9.35
CA LEU A 30 -23.66 -16.33 9.55
C LEU A 30 -23.26 -16.94 8.21
N GLU A 31 -24.24 -17.08 7.30
CA GLU A 31 -24.07 -17.57 5.93
C GLU A 31 -23.09 -16.70 5.10
N ASP A 32 -23.23 -15.36 5.18
CA ASP A 32 -22.34 -14.44 4.47
C ASP A 32 -20.89 -14.52 4.97
N LYS A 33 -20.68 -14.73 6.28
CA LYS A 33 -19.33 -14.85 6.86
C LYS A 33 -18.66 -16.16 6.50
N ILE A 34 -19.41 -17.26 6.51
CA ILE A 34 -18.93 -18.57 6.07
C ILE A 34 -18.50 -18.49 4.60
N ARG A 35 -19.32 -17.88 3.73
CA ARG A 35 -18.98 -17.69 2.32
C ARG A 35 -17.69 -16.90 2.13
N THR A 36 -17.56 -15.76 2.82
CA THR A 36 -16.38 -14.90 2.73
C THR A 36 -15.10 -15.64 3.15
N HIS A 37 -15.17 -16.46 4.19
CA HIS A 37 -14.01 -17.24 4.64
C HIS A 37 -13.64 -18.36 3.66
N LYS A 38 -14.63 -19.03 3.06
CA LYS A 38 -14.40 -20.03 2.02
C LYS A 38 -13.74 -19.41 0.78
N ASP A 39 -14.17 -18.21 0.39
CA ASP A 39 -13.58 -17.48 -0.73
C ASP A 39 -12.12 -17.09 -0.43
N GLN A 40 -11.81 -16.72 0.83
CA GLN A 40 -10.43 -16.42 1.26
C GLN A 40 -9.52 -17.65 1.24
N LEU A 41 -9.99 -18.79 1.75
CA LEU A 41 -9.24 -20.05 1.70
C LEU A 41 -8.95 -20.49 0.25
N ALA A 42 -9.91 -20.33 -0.66
CA ALA A 42 -9.73 -20.66 -2.07
C ALA A 42 -8.68 -19.78 -2.78
N LEU A 43 -8.49 -18.54 -2.31
CA LEU A 43 -7.44 -17.63 -2.79
C LEU A 43 -6.06 -17.96 -2.22
N GLU A 44 -5.99 -18.45 -0.98
CA GLU A 44 -4.72 -18.89 -0.36
C GLU A 44 -4.19 -20.19 -1.00
N ASP A 45 -5.06 -21.15 -1.33
CA ASP A 45 -4.67 -22.39 -2.03
C ASP A 45 -4.11 -22.11 -3.43
N HIS A 46 -4.65 -21.10 -4.14
CA HIS A 46 -4.19 -20.76 -5.49
C HIS A 46 -2.85 -20.00 -5.52
N ASN A 47 -2.42 -19.46 -4.38
CA ASN A 47 -1.14 -18.76 -4.23
C ASN A 47 0.01 -19.68 -3.80
N LEU A 48 -0.26 -20.95 -3.48
CA LEU A 48 0.74 -21.95 -3.07
C LEU A 48 1.32 -22.76 -4.24
N GLU A 49 0.76 -22.65 -5.45
CA GLU A 49 1.25 -23.36 -6.65
C GLU A 49 2.25 -22.56 -7.50
N ASP A 50 2.43 -21.25 -7.27
CA ASP A 50 3.29 -20.38 -8.11
C ASP A 50 4.71 -20.15 -7.57
N ASP A 51 5.09 -20.72 -6.41
CA ASP A 51 6.41 -20.50 -5.78
C ASP A 51 7.47 -21.59 -6.10
N TYR A 52 7.22 -22.49 -7.05
CA TYR A 52 8.27 -23.36 -7.61
C TYR A 52 8.85 -22.77 -8.90
N ILE A 53 9.59 -21.67 -8.77
CA ILE A 53 10.59 -21.28 -9.77
C ILE A 53 11.87 -22.05 -9.41
N ASP A 54 12.16 -23.09 -10.19
CA ASP A 54 13.44 -23.81 -10.17
C ASP A 54 14.58 -22.81 -10.44
N GLU A 55 15.37 -22.54 -9.41
CA GLU A 55 16.52 -21.63 -9.44
C GLU A 55 17.79 -22.35 -9.96
N ASP A 56 17.65 -23.17 -11.00
CA ASP A 56 18.77 -23.88 -11.66
C ASP A 56 18.51 -23.97 -13.18
N LEU A 57 18.61 -22.83 -13.87
CA LEU A 57 18.90 -22.81 -15.30
C LEU A 57 20.18 -22.00 -15.52
N SER A 58 21.26 -22.77 -15.70
CA SER A 58 22.56 -22.33 -16.17
C SER A 58 22.43 -21.46 -17.42
N ASP A 59 23.09 -20.31 -17.38
CA ASP A 59 23.50 -19.52 -18.53
C ASP A 59 24.29 -20.40 -19.51
N ASP A 60 23.63 -20.92 -20.56
CA ASP A 60 24.21 -21.27 -21.86
C ASP A 60 23.15 -22.03 -22.68
N ASP A 61 22.33 -21.30 -23.44
CA ASP A 61 21.83 -21.76 -24.75
C ASP A 61 21.24 -20.56 -25.50
N VAL A 62 22.13 -19.86 -26.20
CA VAL A 62 21.79 -18.91 -27.26
C VAL A 62 21.30 -19.75 -28.45
N ILE A 63 19.99 -19.79 -28.67
CA ILE A 63 19.42 -20.33 -29.91
C ILE A 63 19.12 -19.17 -30.85
N GLU A 64 19.84 -19.22 -31.97
CA GLU A 64 19.90 -18.36 -33.16
C GLU A 64 18.54 -17.79 -33.64
N GLU A 65 18.48 -16.46 -33.75
CA GLU A 65 17.54 -15.77 -34.64
C GLU A 65 18.15 -15.67 -36.06
N ASP A 66 17.96 -16.71 -36.88
CA ASP A 66 18.21 -16.62 -38.31
C ASP A 66 16.92 -16.27 -39.06
N PHE A 67 16.76 -14.95 -39.15
CA PHE A 67 16.25 -14.15 -40.26
C PHE A 67 16.28 -14.88 -41.62
N PHE A 68 15.12 -15.22 -42.19
CA PHE A 68 15.00 -15.53 -43.62
C PHE A 68 13.93 -14.66 -44.27
N ASP A 69 14.42 -13.88 -45.24
CA ASP A 69 13.73 -12.97 -46.14
C ASP A 69 12.71 -13.70 -47.03
N ASP A 70 11.61 -12.99 -47.27
CA ASP A 70 10.63 -13.23 -48.33
C ASP A 70 11.26 -13.00 -49.72
N GLU A 71 11.24 -14.00 -50.62
CA GLU A 71 11.08 -13.73 -52.06
C GLU A 71 10.27 -14.84 -52.73
N ASP A 72 9.29 -14.40 -53.52
CA ASP A 72 8.32 -15.15 -54.32
C ASP A 72 8.97 -16.05 -55.39
N GLU A 73 8.46 -17.27 -55.59
CA GLU A 73 8.39 -17.87 -56.94
C GLU A 73 7.23 -18.88 -57.10
N GLU A 74 6.34 -18.54 -58.04
CA GLU A 74 5.28 -19.33 -58.69
C GLU A 74 5.88 -20.67 -59.25
N VAL A 75 5.24 -21.84 -59.41
CA VAL A 75 4.18 -22.22 -60.35
C VAL A 75 3.81 -23.72 -60.11
N ALA A 76 2.50 -24.02 -60.19
CA ALA A 76 1.78 -25.26 -60.52
C ALA A 76 2.46 -26.66 -60.57
N GLU A 77 1.78 -27.66 -60.02
CA GLU A 77 1.11 -28.72 -60.82
C GLU A 77 0.24 -29.63 -59.95
N ALA A 78 -1.01 -29.81 -60.37
CA ALA A 78 -1.98 -30.72 -59.78
C ALA A 78 -1.66 -32.18 -60.15
N LYS A 79 -1.81 -33.10 -59.18
CA LYS A 79 -2.20 -34.49 -59.45
C LYS A 79 -3.20 -34.99 -58.40
N ASP A 80 -4.41 -35.22 -58.89
CA ASP A 80 -5.43 -36.07 -58.30
C ASP A 80 -4.85 -37.41 -57.83
N THR A 81 -5.18 -37.80 -56.61
CA THR A 81 -5.76 -39.13 -56.35
C THR A 81 -6.75 -39.03 -55.20
N ASP A 82 -7.97 -39.45 -55.48
CA ASP A 82 -9.12 -39.50 -54.60
C ASP A 82 -8.82 -40.05 -53.20
N ASN A 83 -9.15 -39.24 -52.18
CA ASN A 83 -9.62 -39.78 -50.91
C ASN A 83 -10.88 -39.02 -50.48
N VAL A 84 -11.98 -39.76 -50.44
CA VAL A 84 -13.31 -39.30 -50.08
C VAL A 84 -13.35 -39.03 -48.57
N GLY A 85 -13.60 -37.77 -48.18
CA GLY A 85 -14.24 -37.45 -46.90
C GLY A 85 -13.53 -36.42 -46.00
N VAL A 86 -14.25 -35.31 -45.77
CA VAL A 86 -14.18 -34.43 -44.57
C VAL A 86 -12.91 -33.57 -44.42
N VAL A 87 -12.85 -32.40 -45.08
CA VAL A 87 -11.80 -31.40 -44.74
C VAL A 87 -12.27 -29.93 -44.71
N ASP A 88 -13.48 -29.61 -45.15
CA ASP A 88 -13.98 -28.21 -45.14
C ASP A 88 -14.60 -27.73 -43.81
N THR A 89 -14.65 -28.59 -42.79
CA THR A 89 -15.35 -28.27 -41.54
C THR A 89 -14.42 -27.74 -40.45
N GLU A 90 -13.20 -28.23 -40.33
CA GLU A 90 -12.37 -27.95 -39.15
C GLU A 90 -11.83 -26.51 -39.13
N THR A 91 -11.34 -26.02 -40.27
CA THR A 91 -10.87 -24.64 -40.43
C THR A 91 -12.00 -23.63 -40.28
N ALA A 92 -13.19 -23.93 -40.82
CA ALA A 92 -14.37 -23.10 -40.69
C ALA A 92 -14.93 -23.08 -39.25
N ILE A 93 -14.83 -24.19 -38.53
CA ILE A 93 -15.21 -24.30 -37.12
C ILE A 93 -14.26 -23.49 -36.24
N ARG A 94 -12.94 -23.58 -36.45
CA ARG A 94 -11.92 -22.81 -35.71
C ARG A 94 -12.11 -21.30 -35.89
N LEU A 95 -12.28 -20.84 -37.14
CA LEU A 95 -12.53 -19.42 -37.44
C LEU A 95 -13.80 -18.90 -36.76
N ARG A 96 -14.84 -19.74 -36.68
CA ARG A 96 -16.10 -19.39 -36.00
C ARG A 96 -15.94 -19.34 -34.49
N LEU A 97 -15.17 -20.28 -33.92
CA LEU A 97 -14.85 -20.33 -32.49
C LEU A 97 -14.04 -19.11 -32.05
N GLU A 98 -13.00 -18.75 -32.80
CA GLU A 98 -12.16 -17.58 -32.52
C GLU A 98 -12.99 -16.30 -32.54
N LYS A 99 -13.85 -16.14 -33.56
CA LYS A 99 -14.73 -14.98 -33.68
C LYS A 99 -15.78 -14.90 -32.56
N GLU A 100 -16.29 -16.04 -32.09
CA GLU A 100 -17.16 -16.09 -30.91
C GLU A 100 -16.41 -15.80 -29.60
N PHE A 101 -15.14 -16.24 -29.50
CA PHE A 101 -14.29 -16.02 -28.34
C PHE A 101 -13.88 -14.56 -28.20
N GLU A 102 -13.44 -13.91 -29.28
CA GLU A 102 -13.14 -12.48 -29.32
C GLU A 102 -14.34 -11.63 -28.95
N LYS A 103 -15.53 -11.99 -29.47
CA LYS A 103 -16.77 -11.31 -29.12
C LYS A 103 -17.09 -11.46 -27.63
N ARG A 104 -16.98 -12.68 -27.08
CA ARG A 104 -17.18 -12.92 -25.64
C ARG A 104 -16.15 -12.17 -24.78
N LEU A 105 -14.90 -12.11 -25.21
CA LEU A 105 -13.84 -11.38 -24.51
C LEU A 105 -14.12 -9.87 -24.51
N ALA A 106 -14.54 -9.33 -25.65
CA ALA A 106 -14.92 -7.91 -25.78
C ALA A 106 -16.15 -7.56 -24.93
N ASP A 107 -17.18 -8.41 -24.93
CA ASP A 107 -18.38 -8.22 -24.11
C ASP A 107 -18.04 -8.28 -22.62
N LYS A 108 -17.21 -9.24 -22.19
CA LYS A 108 -16.73 -9.37 -20.80
C LYS A 108 -15.85 -8.18 -20.39
N ALA A 109 -14.96 -7.73 -21.26
CA ALA A 109 -14.12 -6.56 -21.02
C ALA A 109 -14.93 -5.26 -20.94
N ALA A 110 -15.98 -5.12 -21.75
CA ALA A 110 -16.92 -4.00 -21.67
C ALA A 110 -17.74 -4.03 -20.37
N GLU A 111 -18.18 -5.21 -19.92
CA GLU A 111 -18.87 -5.40 -18.65
C GLU A 111 -17.99 -5.05 -17.44
N ILE A 112 -16.72 -5.47 -17.46
CA ILE A 112 -15.72 -5.11 -16.44
C ILE A 112 -15.45 -3.60 -16.43
N ARG A 113 -15.33 -2.97 -17.61
CA ARG A 113 -15.12 -1.52 -17.71
C ARG A 113 -16.32 -0.72 -17.22
N ALA A 114 -17.54 -1.14 -17.59
CA ALA A 114 -18.77 -0.48 -17.17
C ALA A 114 -19.02 -0.62 -15.66
N SER A 115 -18.72 -1.79 -15.07
CA SER A 115 -18.79 -1.98 -13.61
C SER A 115 -17.74 -1.16 -12.87
N PHE A 116 -16.53 -1.04 -13.41
CA PHE A 116 -15.48 -0.17 -12.86
C PHE A 116 -15.89 1.32 -12.86
N GLU A 117 -16.46 1.81 -13.96
CA GLU A 117 -16.94 3.20 -14.07
C GLU A 117 -18.12 3.50 -13.15
N LEU A 118 -19.05 2.55 -12.97
CA LEU A 118 -20.18 2.69 -12.06
C LEU A 118 -19.70 2.77 -10.60
N ASN A 119 -18.77 1.89 -10.22
CA ASN A 119 -18.17 1.88 -8.87
C ASN A 119 -17.36 3.16 -8.59
N ALA A 120 -16.62 3.67 -9.59
CA ALA A 120 -15.88 4.92 -9.48
C ALA A 120 -16.78 6.15 -9.25
N GLN A 121 -18.02 6.14 -9.77
CA GLN A 121 -18.99 7.22 -9.53
C GLN A 121 -19.65 7.14 -8.15
N THR A 122 -19.92 5.93 -7.64
CA THR A 122 -20.56 5.73 -6.32
C THR A 122 -19.66 6.07 -5.13
N ASP A 123 -18.34 6.05 -5.31
CA ASP A 123 -17.37 6.37 -4.26
C ASP A 123 -17.33 7.85 -3.86
N THR A 124 -17.92 8.74 -4.66
CA THR A 124 -17.72 10.20 -4.50
C THR A 124 -18.49 10.88 -3.36
N ARG A 125 -19.50 10.25 -2.74
CA ARG A 125 -20.41 10.97 -1.82
C ARG A 125 -20.49 10.49 -0.37
N ALA A 126 -20.10 9.25 -0.05
CA ALA A 126 -20.09 8.76 1.34
C ALA A 126 -19.06 7.65 1.61
N GLY A 127 -18.68 6.85 0.61
CA GLY A 127 -17.74 5.73 0.76
C GLY A 127 -16.26 6.13 0.92
N ASN A 128 -15.84 7.28 0.39
CA ASN A 128 -14.43 7.67 0.38
C ASN A 128 -13.90 8.29 1.69
N GLN A 129 -14.73 8.54 2.71
CA GLN A 129 -14.24 9.18 3.94
C GLN A 129 -13.21 8.31 4.68
N GLY A 130 -13.40 6.98 4.69
CA GLY A 130 -12.43 6.06 5.28
C GLY A 130 -11.09 6.09 4.54
N LEU A 131 -11.12 6.02 3.21
CA LEU A 131 -9.93 6.10 2.36
C LEU A 131 -9.20 7.45 2.51
N LEU A 132 -9.95 8.56 2.59
CA LEU A 132 -9.38 9.88 2.82
C LEU A 132 -8.71 9.99 4.19
N LYS A 133 -9.33 9.45 5.24
CA LYS A 133 -8.74 9.37 6.59
C LYS A 133 -7.47 8.53 6.59
N LEU A 134 -7.49 7.37 5.94
CA LEU A 134 -6.32 6.50 5.83
C LEU A 134 -5.16 7.21 5.11
N LYS A 135 -5.43 7.85 3.96
CA LYS A 135 -4.42 8.62 3.21
C LYS A 135 -3.88 9.80 4.02
N ALA A 136 -4.74 10.53 4.73
CA ALA A 136 -4.33 11.63 5.60
C ALA A 136 -3.46 11.14 6.76
N LYS A 137 -3.81 10.00 7.37
CA LYS A 137 -3.04 9.35 8.42
C LYS A 137 -1.67 8.90 7.92
N GLN A 138 -1.59 8.17 6.82
CA GLN A 138 -0.33 7.73 6.21
C GLN A 138 0.61 8.91 5.90
N LYS A 139 0.06 10.00 5.35
CA LYS A 139 0.84 11.21 5.09
C LYS A 139 1.37 11.85 6.37
N ALA A 140 0.55 11.93 7.41
CA ALA A 140 0.91 12.55 8.68
C ALA A 140 1.91 11.71 9.50
N GLU A 141 1.82 10.39 9.41
CA GLU A 141 2.67 9.43 10.11
C GLU A 141 3.99 9.14 9.39
N LYS A 142 4.16 9.64 8.16
CA LYS A 142 5.42 9.53 7.41
C LYS A 142 6.59 10.02 8.27
N LEU A 143 7.57 9.15 8.48
CA LEU A 143 8.76 9.47 9.26
C LEU A 143 9.73 10.31 8.45
N ILE A 144 10.17 11.42 9.04
CA ILE A 144 11.16 12.33 8.47
C ILE A 144 12.35 12.36 9.43
N ARG A 145 13.55 12.10 8.88
CA ARG A 145 14.80 12.25 9.62
C ARG A 145 15.15 13.73 9.69
N CYS A 146 15.28 14.26 10.91
CA CYS A 146 15.61 15.67 11.10
C CYS A 146 16.46 15.91 12.35
N ILE A 147 17.24 16.98 12.31
CA ILE A 147 17.94 17.55 13.46
C ILE A 147 17.13 18.76 13.93
N ILE A 148 16.86 18.82 15.23
CA ILE A 148 16.05 19.89 15.83
C ILE A 148 16.90 20.66 16.83
N THR A 149 17.05 21.95 16.62
CA THR A 149 17.73 22.86 17.55
C THR A 149 16.73 23.80 18.20
N ASN A 150 16.75 23.87 19.52
CA ASN A 150 15.89 24.77 20.28
C ASN A 150 16.49 26.18 20.33
N ARG A 151 15.74 27.19 19.86
CA ARG A 151 16.13 28.61 19.86
C ARG A 151 15.51 29.40 21.01
N ASN A 152 14.69 28.75 21.84
CA ASN A 152 14.05 29.36 22.99
C ASN A 152 15.05 29.49 24.15
N PRO A 153 15.39 30.71 24.60
CA PRO A 153 16.32 30.90 25.72
C PRO A 153 15.85 30.25 27.03
N LEU A 154 14.53 30.09 27.23
CA LEU A 154 13.96 29.51 28.45
C LEU A 154 14.11 27.99 28.52
N LYS A 155 14.26 27.34 27.37
CA LYS A 155 14.30 25.87 27.23
C LYS A 155 15.67 25.38 26.74
N GLN A 156 16.69 26.23 26.79
CA GLN A 156 18.01 25.91 26.24
C GLN A 156 18.71 24.75 27.00
N SER A 157 18.39 24.56 28.29
CA SER A 157 18.94 23.49 29.11
C SER A 157 18.21 22.15 28.97
N TRP A 158 17.15 22.08 28.17
CA TRP A 158 16.36 20.85 28.05
C TRP A 158 16.98 19.94 26.99
N GLU A 159 17.01 18.64 27.27
CA GLU A 159 17.47 17.61 26.32
C GLU A 159 16.42 17.33 25.22
N GLY A 160 15.15 17.65 25.49
CA GLY A 160 14.05 17.46 24.56
C GLY A 160 12.71 17.86 25.16
N GLU A 161 11.65 17.74 24.37
CA GLU A 161 10.28 18.06 24.77
C GLU A 161 9.30 17.00 24.25
N ILE A 162 8.30 16.63 25.05
CA ILE A 162 7.21 15.78 24.58
C ILE A 162 6.22 16.65 23.82
N ILE A 163 6.08 16.39 22.53
CA ILE A 163 5.15 17.10 21.66
C ILE A 163 3.93 16.21 21.43
N ALA A 164 2.76 16.75 21.74
CA ALA A 164 1.47 16.13 21.46
C ALA A 164 0.71 16.99 20.44
N VAL A 165 0.33 16.37 19.33
CA VAL A 165 -0.48 16.98 18.26
C VAL A 165 -1.70 16.11 18.05
N SER A 166 -2.88 16.71 17.93
CA SER A 166 -4.12 15.98 17.72
C SER A 166 -4.91 16.60 16.57
N ASN A 167 -5.49 15.75 15.74
CA ASN A 167 -6.40 16.15 14.66
C ASN A 167 -7.52 15.10 14.57
N ASP A 168 -8.76 15.51 14.32
CA ASP A 168 -9.93 14.63 14.16
C ASP A 168 -9.72 13.55 13.07
N MET A 169 -8.99 13.90 12.00
CA MET A 169 -8.76 12.99 10.88
C MET A 169 -7.67 11.93 11.12
N ILE A 170 -6.70 12.21 11.99
CA ILE A 170 -5.47 11.38 12.16
C ILE A 170 -5.42 10.75 13.56
N GLY A 171 -6.09 11.36 14.55
CA GLY A 171 -5.97 11.05 15.96
C GLY A 171 -4.90 11.88 16.67
N MET A 172 -4.53 11.45 17.88
CA MET A 172 -3.50 12.08 18.70
C MET A 172 -2.15 11.38 18.51
N GLN A 173 -1.13 12.15 18.16
CA GLN A 173 0.26 11.72 18.04
C GLN A 173 1.08 12.39 19.14
N ARG A 174 1.74 11.59 19.97
CA ARG A 174 2.59 12.07 21.08
C ARG A 174 3.95 11.41 21.02
N LYS A 175 5.01 12.19 20.84
CA LYS A 175 6.40 11.70 20.79
C LYS A 175 7.32 12.63 21.58
N PHE A 176 8.36 12.03 22.15
CA PHE A 176 9.49 12.79 22.70
C PHE A 176 10.37 13.26 21.55
N VAL A 177 10.68 14.56 21.55
CA VAL A 177 11.49 15.22 20.54
C VAL A 177 12.82 15.62 21.20
N PRO A 178 13.92 14.90 20.93
CA PRO A 178 15.23 15.28 21.43
C PRO A 178 15.75 16.52 20.69
N PHE A 179 16.50 17.35 21.40
CA PHE A 179 17.16 18.54 20.85
C PHE A 179 18.64 18.26 20.60
N SER A 180 19.17 18.82 19.51
CA SER A 180 20.60 18.83 19.14
C SER A 180 21.25 17.43 19.01
N LEU A 181 20.49 16.44 18.54
CA LEU A 181 21.03 15.12 18.21
C LEU A 181 21.66 15.13 16.80
N GLU A 182 22.99 15.00 16.72
CA GLU A 182 23.74 15.08 15.45
C GLU A 182 23.42 13.93 14.48
N GLU A 183 23.14 12.73 14.98
CA GLU A 183 22.79 11.56 14.17
C GLU A 183 21.41 11.72 13.48
N GLY A 184 20.62 12.71 13.90
CA GLY A 184 19.26 12.95 13.44
C GLY A 184 18.25 12.01 14.08
N TYR A 185 17.03 12.50 14.25
CA TYR A 185 15.92 11.74 14.85
C TYR A 185 14.77 11.60 13.87
N HIS A 186 14.07 10.46 13.91
CA HIS A 186 12.92 10.20 13.04
C HIS A 186 11.63 10.63 13.74
N LEU A 187 10.94 11.60 13.15
CA LEU A 187 9.66 12.10 13.68
C LEU A 187 8.55 12.00 12.64
N PRO A 188 7.29 11.79 13.08
CA PRO A 188 6.12 11.91 12.21
C PRO A 188 6.05 13.31 11.59
N GLN A 189 5.70 13.36 10.30
CA GLN A 189 5.57 14.60 9.54
C GLN A 189 4.68 15.63 10.24
N ILE A 190 3.56 15.22 10.83
CA ILE A 190 2.64 16.11 11.57
C ILE A 190 3.33 16.85 12.74
N ILE A 191 4.27 16.19 13.42
CA ILE A 191 5.04 16.79 14.51
C ILE A 191 6.04 17.78 13.94
N VAL A 192 6.76 17.40 12.88
CA VAL A 192 7.73 18.27 12.20
C VAL A 192 7.05 19.54 11.70
N ASP A 193 5.89 19.42 11.06
CA ASP A 193 5.14 20.57 10.54
C ASP A 193 4.64 21.47 11.68
N THR A 194 4.18 20.89 12.80
CA THR A 194 3.82 21.66 13.99
C THR A 194 5.02 22.41 14.58
N LEU A 195 6.21 21.81 14.59
CA LEU A 195 7.43 22.45 15.10
C LEU A 195 7.91 23.59 14.18
N LYS A 196 7.71 23.49 12.86
CA LYS A 196 7.99 24.59 11.91
C LYS A 196 7.10 25.80 12.17
N ASP A 197 5.87 25.57 12.61
CA ASP A 197 4.91 26.64 12.87
C ASP A 197 5.11 27.30 14.23
N LYS A 198 5.69 26.60 15.22
CA LYS A 198 5.91 27.13 16.56
C LYS A 198 6.88 28.32 16.60
N GLU A 199 6.48 29.32 17.38
CA GLU A 199 7.19 30.58 17.55
C GLU A 199 7.33 30.93 19.04
N CYS A 200 8.45 31.54 19.40
CA CYS A 200 8.71 32.04 20.74
C CYS A 200 9.01 33.55 20.70
N THR A 201 8.68 34.24 21.80
CA THR A 201 9.00 35.66 21.95
C THR A 201 10.36 35.80 22.62
N VAL A 202 11.31 36.45 21.94
CA VAL A 202 12.62 36.79 22.48
C VAL A 202 12.72 38.29 22.71
N PHE A 203 13.14 38.69 23.91
CA PHE A 203 13.33 40.08 24.26
C PHE A 203 14.71 40.57 23.82
N VAL A 204 14.73 41.56 22.93
CA VAL A 204 15.96 42.23 22.47
C VAL A 204 16.01 43.65 23.00
N ASN A 205 17.22 44.11 23.37
CA ASN A 205 17.42 45.50 23.78
C ASN A 205 17.46 46.38 22.52
N SER A 206 16.49 47.28 22.38
CA SER A 206 16.46 48.30 21.32
C SER A 206 16.71 49.68 21.92
N LYS A 207 17.27 50.59 21.11
CA LYS A 207 17.47 51.99 21.51
C LYS A 207 16.32 52.84 20.99
N THR A 208 15.65 53.54 21.89
CA THR A 208 14.64 54.54 21.52
C THR A 208 15.33 55.77 20.92
N LYS A 209 14.59 56.63 20.21
CA LYS A 209 15.08 57.90 19.64
C LYS A 209 15.79 58.80 20.67
N ASN A 210 15.49 58.63 21.96
CA ASN A 210 16.07 59.39 23.08
C ASN A 210 17.30 58.71 23.71
N GLY A 211 17.80 57.60 23.15
CA GLY A 211 18.99 56.89 23.63
C GLY A 211 18.75 55.89 24.77
N GLU A 212 17.53 55.82 25.31
CA GLU A 212 17.15 54.85 26.34
C GLU A 212 17.08 53.42 25.77
N LYS A 213 17.57 52.45 26.55
CA LYS A 213 17.50 51.03 26.20
C LYS A 213 16.15 50.46 26.66
N VAL A 214 15.30 50.08 25.72
CA VAL A 214 14.00 49.45 25.98
C VAL A 214 14.06 48.00 25.51
N LYS A 215 13.50 47.08 26.31
CA LYS A 215 13.33 45.68 25.92
C LYS A 215 12.10 45.56 25.02
N ILE A 216 12.30 45.12 23.78
CA ILE A 216 11.23 44.86 22.82
C ILE A 216 11.15 43.35 22.59
N GLY A 217 9.95 42.78 22.69
CA GLY A 217 9.69 41.39 22.34
C GLY A 217 9.63 41.22 20.83
N LYS A 218 10.41 40.28 20.28
CA LYS A 218 10.37 39.87 18.89
C LYS A 218 9.92 38.42 18.79
N LEU A 219 8.97 38.15 17.91
CA LEU A 219 8.55 36.79 17.58
C LEU A 219 9.58 36.15 16.65
N ILE A 220 10.10 34.99 17.02
CA ILE A 220 11.02 34.18 16.21
C ILE A 220 10.54 32.73 16.20
N LYS A 221 10.97 31.95 15.22
CA LYS A 221 10.73 30.49 15.22
C LYS A 221 11.39 29.83 16.42
N GLU A 222 10.62 29.00 17.13
CA GLU A 222 11.07 28.36 18.37
C GLU A 222 12.14 27.30 18.08
N TYR A 223 11.99 26.57 16.97
CA TYR A 223 12.90 25.51 16.56
C TYR A 223 13.54 25.81 15.21
N ALA A 224 14.82 25.49 15.06
CA ALA A 224 15.46 25.31 13.78
C ALA A 224 15.44 23.83 13.43
N ILE A 225 15.01 23.50 12.21
CA ILE A 225 14.81 22.12 11.76
C ILE A 225 15.62 21.92 10.48
N GLU A 226 16.55 20.98 10.52
CA GLU A 226 17.34 20.56 9.37
C GLU A 226 16.87 19.17 8.95
N ILE A 227 16.37 19.05 7.72
CA ILE A 227 15.86 17.79 7.19
C ILE A 227 17.04 17.03 6.58
N LEU A 228 17.28 15.82 7.07
CA LEU A 228 18.33 14.94 6.58
C LEU A 228 17.76 13.99 5.52
N PRO A 229 18.61 13.46 4.62
CA PRO A 229 18.20 12.38 3.74
C PRO A 229 17.79 11.14 4.55
N PRO A 230 16.88 10.32 4.02
CA PRO A 230 16.53 9.04 4.64
C PRO A 230 17.76 8.12 4.74
N LEU A 231 17.71 7.16 5.66
CA LEU A 231 18.78 6.16 5.80
C LEU A 231 18.93 5.36 4.52
N THR A 232 20.18 5.08 4.15
CA THR A 232 20.51 4.15 3.07
C THR A 232 20.25 2.71 3.49
N GLU A 233 20.11 1.80 2.53
CA GLU A 233 19.84 0.37 2.80
C GLU A 233 20.90 -0.24 3.74
N LYS A 234 22.18 0.11 3.54
CA LYS A 234 23.28 -0.36 4.40
C LYS A 234 23.17 0.12 5.84
N GLU A 235 22.79 1.39 6.04
CA GLU A 235 22.58 1.94 7.38
C GLU A 235 21.34 1.34 8.07
N LEU A 236 20.34 0.94 7.28
CA LEU A 236 19.12 0.32 7.76
C LEU A 236 19.38 -1.13 8.21
N GLU A 237 20.21 -1.87 7.47
CA GLU A 237 20.65 -3.22 7.87
C GLU A 237 21.48 -3.18 9.15
N GLU A 238 22.44 -2.25 9.25
CA GLU A 238 23.26 -2.07 10.46
C GLU A 238 22.39 -1.66 11.66
N LEU A 239 21.41 -0.78 11.46
CA LEU A 239 20.44 -0.43 12.50
C LEU A 239 19.62 -1.65 12.94
N GLY A 240 19.16 -2.47 11.99
CA GLY A 240 18.45 -3.71 12.27
C GLY A 240 19.29 -4.69 13.09
N ARG A 241 20.56 -4.87 12.72
CA ARG A 241 21.53 -5.69 13.46
C ARG A 241 21.74 -5.19 14.89
N GLN A 242 21.85 -3.88 15.08
CA GLN A 242 21.97 -3.26 16.40
C GLN A 242 20.70 -3.41 17.25
N GLN A 243 19.52 -3.30 16.64
CA GLN A 243 18.23 -3.49 17.33
C GLN A 243 18.01 -4.95 17.73
N ALA A 244 18.38 -5.90 16.86
CA ALA A 244 18.36 -7.33 17.15
C ALA A 244 19.34 -7.69 18.28
N ALA A 245 20.57 -7.17 18.24
CA ALA A 245 21.56 -7.38 19.30
C ALA A 245 21.12 -6.83 20.67
N ARG A 246 20.28 -5.78 20.68
CA ARG A 246 19.70 -5.18 21.90
C ARG A 246 18.42 -5.90 22.36
N GLY A 247 17.93 -6.90 21.61
CA GLY A 247 16.68 -7.59 21.91
C GLY A 247 15.44 -6.70 21.80
N SER A 248 15.50 -5.65 20.97
CA SER A 248 14.40 -4.68 20.85
C SER A 248 13.37 -5.06 19.78
N ILE A 249 13.62 -6.13 19.03
CA ILE A 249 12.73 -6.70 18.01
C ILE A 249 12.59 -8.19 18.34
N ASP A 250 11.37 -8.66 18.55
CA ASP A 250 11.08 -10.11 18.60
C ASP A 250 11.30 -10.66 17.19
N SER A 251 12.22 -11.61 17.07
CA SER A 251 12.45 -12.34 15.83
C SER A 251 11.45 -13.50 15.80
N GLU A 252 10.22 -13.24 15.34
CA GLU A 252 9.23 -14.27 14.98
C GLU A 252 9.33 -14.60 13.49
#